data_AF-A0A8C1QMB2-F1
#
_entry.id   AF-A0A8C1QMB2-F1
#
_cell.length_a   1.000
_cell.length_b   1.000
_cell.length_c   1.000
_cell.angle_alpha   90.00
_cell.angle_beta   90.00
_cell.angle_gamma   90.00
#
_symmetry.space_group_name_H-M   'P 1'
#
loop_
_entity.id
_entity.type
_entity.pdbx_description
1 polymer ?
#
loop_
_entity_poly.entity_id
_entity_poly.type
_entity_poly.pdbx_seq_one_letter_code
_entity_poly.pdbx_strand_id
1 'polypeptide(L)'
;MAGRKHTLILLSLSLLFLLLCLFTCPCVCGPARAPLLAGQPFLVLWGVPDKDCLGRPDPAAFGMEWEGRVAIFYEDTLGLYPYFTAQDRPVNGGLPQHTSLDIHLQRVEGDLTASLPQAGAPGLGVLRWQEWTPQWNRNREIKTKDYHSAFCCINQSYDFISCQVDFEAAAQSIMMETLQEVKRFRPQRLWGMAPFPNCYNFDSTQIALANYTGRCPAAEMALNDELMWLWKRSGALYPALSLEKLPEGTKGTWLYATNQIREALRVAALAGTTFDLPVFPLIKIVYITSNSFLSEIDLVNTVGESAAMGASGVIIWEKSLAVKTQKSCSEFGSYVRQVLGPYAVNVTTAARLCGVSLCQGRGRCVRKKPEDPTYLHLPSAHFMLLPHGAEGVRATGELPTAYIDLWKKDFRCKWFEALEVVVFHNMTVFTFAIK
;
A
#
# COMPACT_ATOMS: atom_id res chain seq x y z
N MET A 1 62.09 23.52 -11.38
CA MET A 1 61.23 23.52 -10.16
C MET A 1 59.73 23.71 -10.43
N ALA A 2 59.29 24.05 -11.66
CA ALA A 2 57.86 24.25 -11.96
C ALA A 2 57.04 22.94 -12.09
N GLY A 3 57.61 21.88 -12.66
CA GLY A 3 56.88 20.61 -12.90
C GLY A 3 56.41 19.90 -11.62
N ARG A 4 57.19 19.95 -10.55
CA ARG A 4 56.90 19.25 -9.27
C ARG A 4 55.70 19.86 -8.52
N LYS A 5 55.44 21.16 -8.70
CA LYS A 5 54.28 21.84 -8.10
C LYS A 5 52.98 21.43 -8.78
N HIS A 6 52.97 21.26 -10.11
CA HIS A 6 51.79 20.82 -10.86
C HIS A 6 51.39 19.38 -10.52
N THR A 7 52.34 18.48 -10.32
CA THR A 7 52.05 17.08 -9.94
C THR A 7 51.43 16.97 -8.55
N LEU A 8 51.91 17.75 -7.58
CA LEU A 8 51.36 17.81 -6.23
C LEU A 8 49.93 18.38 -6.18
N ILE A 9 49.64 19.39 -7.03
CA ILE A 9 48.29 19.97 -7.14
C ILE A 9 47.31 18.95 -7.72
N LEU A 10 47.71 18.25 -8.79
CA LEU A 10 46.89 17.20 -9.42
C LEU A 10 46.59 16.02 -8.46
N LEU A 11 47.59 15.61 -7.67
CA LEU A 11 47.42 14.58 -6.62
C LEU A 11 46.50 15.05 -5.49
N SER A 12 46.55 16.32 -5.10
CA SER A 12 45.67 16.87 -4.07
C SER A 12 44.20 16.98 -4.53
N LEU A 13 43.98 17.34 -5.79
CA LEU A 13 42.65 17.43 -6.40
C LEU A 13 42.01 16.05 -6.58
N SER A 14 42.79 15.03 -6.97
CA SER A 14 42.29 13.65 -7.08
C SER A 14 42.02 13.02 -5.72
N LEU A 15 42.81 13.32 -4.69
CA LEU A 15 42.52 12.90 -3.32
C LEU A 15 41.26 13.57 -2.76
N LEU A 16 41.05 14.87 -3.06
CA LEU A 16 39.84 15.60 -2.68
C LEU A 16 38.61 15.03 -3.38
N PHE A 17 38.71 14.66 -4.66
CA PHE A 17 37.64 14.01 -5.41
C PHE A 17 37.31 12.62 -4.84
N LEU A 18 38.32 11.83 -4.47
CA LEU A 18 38.13 10.54 -3.82
C LEU A 18 37.48 10.67 -2.43
N LEU A 19 37.89 11.67 -1.63
CA LEU A 19 37.23 11.96 -0.35
C LEU A 19 35.77 12.42 -0.55
N LEU A 20 35.49 13.26 -1.55
CA LEU A 20 34.11 13.67 -1.88
C LEU A 20 33.24 12.48 -2.30
N CYS A 21 33.78 11.52 -3.05
CA CYS A 21 33.07 10.28 -3.41
C CYS A 21 32.86 9.33 -2.21
N LEU A 22 33.74 9.35 -1.21
CA LEU A 22 33.61 8.56 0.03
C LEU A 22 32.58 9.15 1.01
N PHE A 23 32.27 10.45 0.92
CA PHE A 23 31.25 11.12 1.74
C PHE A 23 29.85 11.19 1.11
N THR A 24 29.72 10.88 -0.18
CA THR A 24 28.40 10.59 -0.77
C THR A 24 28.07 9.13 -0.50
N CYS A 25 27.54 8.84 0.69
CA CYS A 25 26.72 7.65 0.86
C CYS A 25 25.62 7.76 -0.21
N PRO A 26 25.52 6.83 -1.19
CA PRO A 26 24.38 6.81 -2.07
C PRO A 26 23.21 6.44 -1.18
N CYS A 27 22.51 7.45 -0.66
CA CYS A 27 21.20 7.25 -0.09
C CYS A 27 20.35 6.79 -1.26
N VAL A 28 20.15 5.49 -1.37
CA VAL A 28 19.14 4.87 -2.23
C VAL A 28 17.79 5.33 -1.70
N CYS A 29 17.45 6.58 -1.99
CA CYS A 29 16.17 7.20 -1.68
C CYS A 29 15.85 8.01 -2.93
N GLY A 30 15.31 7.30 -3.93
CA GLY A 30 14.65 7.97 -5.04
C GLY A 30 13.55 8.90 -4.52
N PRO A 31 13.13 9.88 -5.33
CA PRO A 31 11.98 10.70 -4.98
C PRO A 31 10.75 9.81 -4.74
N ALA A 32 9.83 10.27 -3.89
CA ALA A 32 8.50 9.65 -3.81
C ALA A 32 7.68 10.02 -5.04
N ARG A 33 6.79 9.13 -5.48
CA ARG A 33 5.76 9.49 -6.46
C ARG A 33 4.93 10.66 -5.96
N ALA A 34 4.54 11.56 -6.86
CA ALA A 34 3.58 12.63 -6.55
C ALA A 34 2.29 12.06 -5.92
N PRO A 35 1.65 12.79 -4.99
CA PRO A 35 0.44 12.31 -4.33
C PRO A 35 -0.70 12.13 -5.34
N LEU A 36 -1.56 11.14 -5.10
CA LEU A 36 -2.71 10.86 -5.97
C LEU A 36 -3.63 12.10 -6.07
N LEU A 37 -3.73 12.88 -4.99
CA LEU A 37 -4.46 14.14 -4.94
C LEU A 37 -3.53 15.27 -4.51
N ALA A 38 -3.55 16.37 -5.28
CA ALA A 38 -2.69 17.51 -5.04
C ALA A 38 -2.86 18.06 -3.60
N GLY A 39 -1.74 18.29 -2.92
CA GLY A 39 -1.74 18.81 -1.55
C GLY A 39 -2.12 17.81 -0.46
N GLN A 40 -2.37 16.54 -0.80
CA GLN A 40 -2.70 15.48 0.16
C GLN A 40 -1.59 14.42 0.18
N PRO A 41 -0.58 14.55 1.06
CA PRO A 41 0.56 13.65 1.09
C PRO A 41 0.24 12.24 1.61
N PHE A 42 -0.88 12.09 2.33
CA PHE A 42 -1.39 10.84 2.88
C PHE A 42 -2.92 10.82 2.77
N LEU A 43 -3.46 9.72 2.25
CA LEU A 43 -4.90 9.52 2.03
C LEU A 43 -5.46 8.41 2.91
N VAL A 44 -6.69 8.57 3.41
CA VAL A 44 -7.49 7.45 3.90
C VAL A 44 -8.58 7.20 2.87
N LEU A 45 -8.58 6.03 2.25
CA LEU A 45 -9.52 5.67 1.20
C LEU A 45 -10.54 4.64 1.67
N TRP A 46 -11.79 4.79 1.27
CA TRP A 46 -12.89 3.91 1.62
C TRP A 46 -13.04 2.77 0.60
N GLY A 47 -12.72 1.54 1.02
CA GLY A 47 -12.86 0.32 0.22
C GLY A 47 -13.89 -0.66 0.76
N VAL A 48 -14.77 -0.23 1.67
CA VAL A 48 -15.80 -1.08 2.27
C VAL A 48 -17.03 -1.10 1.35
N PRO A 49 -17.51 -2.29 0.92
CA PRO A 49 -18.72 -2.42 0.10
C PRO A 49 -20.00 -2.30 0.95
N ASP A 50 -20.20 -1.15 1.61
CA ASP A 50 -21.30 -0.93 2.55
C ASP A 50 -22.50 -0.21 1.91
N LYS A 51 -22.63 -0.19 0.59
CA LYS A 51 -23.69 0.53 -0.13
C LYS A 51 -25.10 0.16 0.34
N ASP A 52 -25.31 -1.10 0.70
CA ASP A 52 -26.59 -1.65 1.14
C ASP A 52 -26.86 -1.43 2.65
N CYS A 53 -25.89 -0.88 3.40
CA CYS A 53 -26.09 -0.56 4.82
C CYS A 53 -26.92 0.72 4.99
N LEU A 54 -28.09 0.59 5.64
CA LEU A 54 -28.92 1.74 6.00
C LEU A 54 -28.24 2.59 7.10
N GLY A 55 -28.27 3.90 6.93
CA GLY A 55 -27.68 4.85 7.88
C GLY A 55 -26.15 4.80 7.93
N ARG A 56 -25.51 4.25 6.87
CA ARG A 56 -24.05 4.31 6.71
C ARG A 56 -23.60 5.77 6.69
N PRO A 57 -22.54 6.13 7.43
CA PRO A 57 -22.02 7.48 7.41
C PRO A 57 -21.35 7.80 6.07
N ASP A 58 -21.40 9.06 5.67
CA ASP A 58 -20.65 9.53 4.50
C ASP A 58 -19.14 9.60 4.82
N PRO A 59 -18.26 8.78 4.18
CA PRO A 59 -16.83 8.84 4.45
C PRO A 59 -16.21 10.20 4.11
N ALA A 60 -16.75 10.95 3.13
CA ALA A 60 -16.25 12.27 2.78
C ALA A 60 -16.43 13.29 3.92
N ALA A 61 -17.43 13.09 4.79
CA ALA A 61 -17.66 13.92 5.96
C ALA A 61 -16.49 13.86 6.97
N PHE A 62 -15.61 12.87 6.82
CA PHE A 62 -14.39 12.66 7.61
C PHE A 62 -13.10 12.84 6.79
N GLY A 63 -13.19 13.46 5.62
CA GLY A 63 -12.04 13.69 4.73
C GLY A 63 -11.46 12.41 4.11
N MET A 64 -12.23 11.32 4.09
CA MET A 64 -11.83 10.08 3.40
C MET A 64 -12.26 10.13 1.93
N GLU A 65 -11.41 9.59 1.06
CA GLU A 65 -11.70 9.47 -0.38
C GLU A 65 -12.57 8.24 -0.64
N TRP A 66 -13.72 8.42 -1.28
CA TRP A 66 -14.72 7.37 -1.49
C TRP A 66 -15.20 7.32 -2.95
N GLU A 67 -16.17 6.45 -3.25
CA GLU A 67 -16.86 6.23 -4.53
C GLU A 67 -16.06 6.46 -5.82
N GLY A 68 -15.61 5.36 -6.43
CA GLY A 68 -14.84 5.38 -7.66
C GLY A 68 -13.34 5.61 -7.45
N ARG A 69 -12.91 6.01 -6.25
CA ARG A 69 -11.49 6.13 -5.90
C ARG A 69 -10.77 4.81 -5.69
N VAL A 70 -11.47 3.79 -5.17
CA VAL A 70 -10.92 2.45 -4.95
C VAL A 70 -11.81 1.42 -5.65
N ALA A 71 -11.18 0.52 -6.40
CA ALA A 71 -11.82 -0.65 -6.96
C ALA A 71 -11.07 -1.89 -6.49
N ILE A 72 -11.75 -2.78 -5.77
CA ILE A 72 -11.17 -4.03 -5.27
C ILE A 72 -11.85 -5.17 -6.01
N PHE A 73 -11.05 -5.98 -6.70
CA PHE A 73 -11.48 -7.17 -7.42
C PHE A 73 -11.05 -8.40 -6.63
N TYR A 74 -12.04 -9.18 -6.21
CA TYR A 74 -11.93 -10.48 -5.55
C TYR A 74 -11.78 -11.61 -6.59
N GLU A 75 -11.61 -12.83 -6.08
CA GLU A 75 -11.40 -14.06 -6.83
C GLU A 75 -12.42 -14.33 -7.96
N ASP A 76 -13.65 -13.84 -7.81
CA ASP A 76 -14.80 -14.09 -8.67
C ASP A 76 -15.30 -12.85 -9.43
N THR A 77 -14.56 -11.73 -9.37
CA THR A 77 -15.05 -10.43 -9.89
C THR A 77 -14.25 -9.86 -11.06
N LEU A 78 -13.13 -10.50 -11.45
CA LEU A 78 -12.33 -10.04 -12.57
C LEU A 78 -11.65 -11.20 -13.30
N GLY A 79 -12.03 -11.39 -14.55
CA GLY A 79 -11.42 -12.42 -15.38
C GLY A 79 -11.84 -13.83 -14.94
N LEU A 80 -11.08 -14.81 -15.37
CA LEU A 80 -11.24 -16.21 -14.97
C LEU A 80 -10.09 -16.63 -14.06
N TYR A 81 -9.95 -15.98 -12.91
CA TYR A 81 -8.91 -16.32 -11.96
C TYR A 81 -9.14 -17.76 -11.43
N PRO A 82 -8.14 -18.66 -11.50
CA PRO A 82 -8.29 -20.03 -11.03
C PRO A 82 -8.13 -20.16 -9.54
N TYR A 83 -8.99 -20.94 -8.90
CA TYR A 83 -8.89 -21.24 -7.48
C TYR A 83 -9.72 -22.47 -7.12
N PHE A 84 -9.52 -22.99 -5.91
CA PHE A 84 -10.41 -24.01 -5.33
C PHE A 84 -11.36 -23.37 -4.31
N THR A 85 -12.62 -23.80 -4.35
CA THR A 85 -13.61 -23.42 -3.34
C THR A 85 -13.29 -24.06 -1.98
N ALA A 86 -13.98 -23.63 -0.92
CA ALA A 86 -13.87 -24.25 0.40
C ALA A 86 -14.31 -25.73 0.44
N GLN A 87 -15.01 -26.20 -0.60
CA GLN A 87 -15.39 -27.60 -0.78
C GLN A 87 -14.45 -28.33 -1.76
N ASP A 88 -13.23 -27.81 -1.95
CA ASP A 88 -12.19 -28.35 -2.84
C ASP A 88 -12.63 -28.50 -4.31
N ARG A 89 -13.63 -27.72 -4.76
CA ARG A 89 -14.06 -27.73 -6.17
C ARG A 89 -13.21 -26.76 -6.99
N PRO A 90 -12.64 -27.18 -8.15
CA PRO A 90 -11.88 -26.29 -9.01
C PRO A 90 -12.81 -25.30 -9.72
N VAL A 91 -12.44 -24.03 -9.66
CA VAL A 91 -13.05 -22.93 -10.43
C VAL A 91 -12.04 -22.47 -11.46
N ASN A 92 -12.49 -22.29 -12.70
CA ASN A 92 -11.63 -21.92 -13.84
C ASN A 92 -10.42 -22.86 -14.02
N GLY A 93 -10.56 -24.14 -13.71
CA GLY A 93 -9.47 -25.12 -13.78
C GLY A 93 -8.67 -25.29 -12.47
N GLY A 94 -8.95 -24.49 -11.45
CA GLY A 94 -8.39 -24.61 -10.09
C GLY A 94 -6.95 -24.13 -9.95
N LEU A 95 -6.09 -24.43 -10.93
CA LEU A 95 -4.68 -24.05 -10.98
C LEU A 95 -4.36 -23.14 -12.18
N PRO A 96 -3.35 -22.26 -12.05
CA PRO A 96 -2.87 -21.40 -13.13
C PRO A 96 -2.62 -22.11 -14.46
N GLN A 97 -1.86 -23.21 -14.44
CA GLN A 97 -1.48 -23.97 -15.63
C GLN A 97 -2.64 -24.70 -16.32
N HIS A 98 -3.81 -24.79 -15.67
CA HIS A 98 -5.03 -25.37 -16.24
C HIS A 98 -6.01 -24.32 -16.76
N THR A 99 -5.65 -23.04 -16.70
CA THR A 99 -6.49 -21.92 -17.14
C THR A 99 -6.03 -21.41 -18.49
N SER A 100 -6.96 -21.20 -19.42
CA SER A 100 -6.64 -20.49 -20.67
C SER A 100 -6.45 -19.00 -20.40
N LEU A 101 -5.22 -18.51 -20.61
CA LEU A 101 -4.88 -17.11 -20.44
C LEU A 101 -5.68 -16.19 -21.38
N ASP A 102 -5.87 -16.59 -22.64
CA ASP A 102 -6.59 -15.77 -23.61
C ASP A 102 -8.05 -15.55 -23.21
N ILE A 103 -8.74 -16.62 -22.78
CA ILE A 103 -10.13 -16.52 -22.32
C ILE A 103 -10.20 -15.73 -21.01
N HIS A 104 -9.23 -15.91 -20.11
CA HIS A 104 -9.12 -15.12 -18.89
C HIS A 104 -9.05 -13.62 -19.21
N LEU A 105 -8.16 -13.20 -20.11
CA LEU A 105 -7.96 -11.79 -20.45
C LEU A 105 -9.16 -11.19 -21.22
N GLN A 106 -9.81 -11.96 -22.09
CA GLN A 106 -11.07 -11.55 -22.72
C GLN A 106 -12.16 -11.27 -21.67
N ARG A 107 -12.22 -12.10 -20.63
CA ARG A 107 -13.15 -11.88 -19.52
C ARG A 107 -12.78 -10.65 -18.68
N VAL A 108 -11.49 -10.41 -18.43
CA VAL A 108 -10.99 -9.20 -17.75
C VAL A 108 -11.49 -7.93 -18.44
N GLU A 109 -11.40 -7.85 -19.77
CA GLU A 109 -11.88 -6.69 -20.54
C GLU A 109 -13.37 -6.40 -20.30
N GLY A 110 -14.21 -7.44 -20.39
CA GLY A 110 -15.65 -7.32 -20.15
C GLY A 110 -15.98 -6.87 -18.72
N ASP A 111 -15.35 -7.50 -17.73
CA ASP A 111 -15.58 -7.21 -16.31
C ASP A 111 -15.10 -5.81 -15.91
N LEU A 112 -13.97 -5.34 -16.45
CA LEU A 112 -13.50 -3.96 -16.26
C LEU A 112 -14.46 -2.93 -16.86
N THR A 113 -14.99 -3.22 -18.04
CA THR A 113 -15.92 -2.32 -18.74
C THR A 113 -17.22 -2.17 -17.97
N ALA A 114 -17.74 -3.26 -17.41
CA ALA A 114 -18.92 -3.25 -16.56
C ALA A 114 -18.67 -2.56 -15.21
N SER A 115 -17.58 -2.89 -14.53
CA SER A 115 -17.32 -2.45 -13.15
C SER A 115 -16.78 -1.01 -13.08
N LEU A 116 -16.03 -0.58 -14.09
CA LEU A 116 -15.33 0.70 -14.12
C LEU A 116 -15.58 1.42 -15.46
N PRO A 117 -16.80 1.89 -15.75
CA PRO A 117 -17.14 2.42 -17.08
C PRO A 117 -16.35 3.68 -17.45
N GLN A 118 -15.88 4.45 -16.47
CA GLN A 118 -15.10 5.67 -16.70
C GLN A 118 -13.60 5.35 -16.80
N ALA A 119 -13.03 5.44 -18.00
CA ALA A 119 -11.62 5.10 -18.23
C ALA A 119 -10.60 6.10 -17.64
N GLY A 120 -10.98 7.39 -17.50
CA GLY A 120 -10.08 8.48 -17.13
C GLY A 120 -10.01 8.84 -15.65
N ALA A 121 -10.77 8.18 -14.77
CA ALA A 121 -10.81 8.55 -13.36
C ALA A 121 -9.55 8.07 -12.60
N PRO A 122 -8.77 8.97 -11.95
CA PRO A 122 -7.63 8.57 -11.15
C PRO A 122 -8.09 7.89 -9.86
N GLY A 123 -7.41 6.79 -9.50
CA GLY A 123 -7.76 5.98 -8.35
C GLY A 123 -6.86 4.76 -8.18
N LEU A 124 -7.29 3.85 -7.32
CA LEU A 124 -6.60 2.61 -6.99
C LEU A 124 -7.38 1.43 -7.58
N GLY A 125 -6.66 0.50 -8.19
CA GLY A 125 -7.18 -0.78 -8.68
C GLY A 125 -6.45 -1.93 -7.99
N VAL A 126 -7.16 -2.66 -7.14
CA VAL A 126 -6.59 -3.70 -6.28
C VAL A 126 -7.11 -5.06 -6.74
N LEU A 127 -6.20 -5.93 -7.18
CA LEU A 127 -6.50 -7.32 -7.45
C LEU A 127 -6.24 -8.12 -6.17
N ARG A 128 -7.29 -8.44 -5.42
CA ARG A 128 -7.21 -9.13 -4.14
C ARG A 128 -7.35 -10.64 -4.36
N TRP A 129 -6.27 -11.21 -4.89
CA TRP A 129 -6.13 -12.63 -5.16
C TRP A 129 -5.20 -13.25 -4.11
N GLN A 130 -5.77 -14.10 -3.26
CA GLN A 130 -5.13 -14.67 -2.08
C GLN A 130 -5.25 -16.20 -2.01
N GLU A 131 -5.91 -16.79 -2.99
CA GLU A 131 -6.25 -18.20 -3.06
C GLU A 131 -5.00 -19.05 -3.36
N TRP A 132 -3.99 -18.43 -3.98
CA TRP A 132 -2.64 -18.95 -4.11
C TRP A 132 -1.64 -17.79 -4.23
N THR A 133 -0.37 -18.11 -4.05
CA THR A 133 0.78 -17.22 -4.24
C THR A 133 1.60 -17.70 -5.44
N PRO A 134 2.26 -16.81 -6.20
CA PRO A 134 2.97 -17.20 -7.42
C PRO A 134 4.22 -18.06 -7.15
N GLN A 135 4.69 -18.13 -5.91
CA GLN A 135 5.82 -18.96 -5.50
C GLN A 135 5.31 -20.24 -4.89
N TRP A 136 5.64 -21.37 -5.49
CA TRP A 136 5.17 -22.70 -5.13
C TRP A 136 5.31 -22.98 -3.63
N ASN A 137 6.48 -22.68 -3.07
CA ASN A 137 6.81 -22.99 -1.69
C ASN A 137 5.95 -22.24 -0.66
N ARG A 138 5.38 -21.09 -1.02
CA ARG A 138 4.47 -20.31 -0.16
C ARG A 138 3.04 -20.86 -0.12
N ASN A 139 2.69 -21.79 -1.01
CA ASN A 139 1.38 -22.45 -1.05
C ASN A 139 1.30 -23.72 -0.20
N ARG A 140 2.41 -24.15 0.44
CA ARG A 140 2.47 -25.42 1.19
C ARG A 140 1.56 -25.46 2.43
N GLU A 141 1.12 -24.30 2.93
CA GLU A 141 0.24 -24.22 4.10
C GLU A 141 -1.25 -24.05 3.73
N ILE A 142 -1.58 -23.98 2.43
CA ILE A 142 -2.97 -23.91 1.97
C ILE A 142 -3.64 -25.27 2.25
N LYS A 143 -4.46 -25.30 3.31
CA LYS A 143 -5.03 -26.50 3.95
C LYS A 143 -6.04 -27.31 3.11
N THR A 144 -6.19 -27.01 1.83
CA THR A 144 -7.03 -27.79 0.92
C THR A 144 -6.30 -29.06 0.54
N LYS A 145 -6.87 -30.22 0.89
CA LYS A 145 -6.31 -31.55 0.57
C LYS A 145 -5.98 -31.68 -0.93
N ASP A 146 -6.73 -30.95 -1.77
CA ASP A 146 -6.57 -30.98 -3.20
C ASP A 146 -5.52 -30.05 -3.78
N TYR A 147 -5.01 -29.03 -3.06
CA TYR A 147 -3.84 -28.29 -3.56
C TYR A 147 -2.60 -29.18 -3.54
N HIS A 148 -2.40 -29.96 -2.49
CA HIS A 148 -1.27 -30.91 -2.42
C HIS A 148 -1.42 -32.06 -3.43
N SER A 149 -2.64 -32.55 -3.67
CA SER A 149 -2.88 -33.60 -4.66
C SER A 149 -2.91 -33.07 -6.10
N ALA A 150 -3.24 -31.80 -6.34
CA ALA A 150 -3.23 -31.17 -7.67
C ALA A 150 -1.85 -30.59 -8.05
N PHE A 151 -1.04 -30.21 -7.05
CA PHE A 151 0.38 -29.94 -7.25
C PHE A 151 1.14 -31.21 -7.68
N CYS A 152 0.74 -32.37 -7.18
CA CYS A 152 1.14 -33.63 -7.77
C CYS A 152 0.27 -33.88 -9.01
N CYS A 153 0.78 -33.46 -10.17
CA CYS A 153 0.26 -33.86 -11.47
C CYS A 153 -0.30 -35.30 -11.40
N ILE A 154 -1.63 -35.47 -11.56
CA ILE A 154 -2.42 -36.68 -11.24
C ILE A 154 -1.93 -37.97 -11.98
N ASN A 155 -0.94 -37.84 -12.85
CA ASN A 155 -0.20 -38.96 -13.43
C ASN A 155 1.13 -39.16 -12.72
N GLN A 156 1.36 -40.39 -12.23
CA GLN A 156 2.60 -40.91 -11.61
C GLN A 156 3.89 -40.80 -12.48
N SER A 157 3.85 -40.04 -13.59
CA SER A 157 4.92 -39.88 -14.58
C SER A 157 5.54 -38.47 -14.61
N TYR A 158 4.98 -37.48 -13.89
CA TYR A 158 5.53 -36.13 -13.86
C TYR A 158 6.43 -35.93 -12.64
N ASP A 159 7.66 -35.44 -12.87
CA ASP A 159 8.60 -35.05 -11.83
C ASP A 159 8.07 -33.82 -11.07
N PHE A 160 8.23 -33.80 -9.74
CA PHE A 160 7.82 -32.71 -8.84
C PHE A 160 8.37 -31.36 -9.30
N ILE A 161 9.59 -31.36 -9.84
CA ILE A 161 10.24 -30.16 -10.39
C ILE A 161 9.44 -29.59 -11.57
N SER A 162 8.89 -30.44 -12.44
CA SER A 162 8.09 -29.99 -13.59
C SER A 162 6.83 -29.27 -13.14
N CYS A 163 6.10 -29.85 -12.17
CA CYS A 163 4.85 -29.25 -11.69
C CYS A 163 5.12 -27.89 -11.01
N GLN A 164 6.24 -27.75 -10.28
CA GLN A 164 6.67 -26.46 -9.73
C GLN A 164 6.90 -25.43 -10.84
N VAL A 165 7.70 -25.77 -11.85
CA VAL A 165 8.02 -24.86 -12.96
C VAL A 165 6.76 -24.44 -13.71
N ASP A 166 5.87 -25.38 -14.03
CA ASP A 166 4.64 -25.10 -14.77
C ASP A 166 3.69 -24.18 -13.99
N PHE A 167 3.53 -24.43 -12.70
CA PHE A 167 2.70 -23.59 -11.82
C PHE A 167 3.26 -22.18 -11.70
N GLU A 168 4.55 -22.03 -11.37
CA GLU A 168 5.15 -20.70 -11.15
C GLU A 168 5.16 -19.89 -12.45
N ALA A 169 5.44 -20.53 -13.60
CA ALA A 169 5.39 -19.90 -14.91
C ALA A 169 3.97 -19.43 -15.28
N ALA A 170 2.96 -20.30 -15.09
CA ALA A 170 1.57 -19.95 -15.38
C ALA A 170 1.01 -18.89 -14.41
N ALA A 171 1.35 -18.97 -13.12
CA ALA A 171 0.98 -18.00 -12.10
C ALA A 171 1.55 -16.62 -12.43
N GLN A 172 2.84 -16.55 -12.75
CA GLN A 172 3.49 -15.33 -13.18
C GLN A 172 2.84 -14.75 -14.45
N SER A 173 2.53 -15.60 -15.44
CA SER A 173 1.89 -15.18 -16.70
C SER A 173 0.51 -14.56 -16.46
N ILE A 174 -0.38 -15.26 -15.74
CA ILE A 174 -1.71 -14.75 -15.39
C ILE A 174 -1.60 -13.41 -14.66
N MET A 175 -0.73 -13.31 -13.65
CA MET A 175 -0.60 -12.08 -12.86
C MET A 175 -0.04 -10.92 -13.69
N MET A 176 1.00 -11.16 -14.49
CA MET A 176 1.66 -10.12 -15.28
C MET A 176 0.76 -9.60 -16.40
N GLU A 177 0.15 -10.51 -17.16
CA GLU A 177 -0.70 -10.12 -18.29
C GLU A 177 -2.00 -9.47 -17.82
N THR A 178 -2.58 -9.93 -16.70
CA THR A 178 -3.72 -9.23 -16.10
C THR A 178 -3.35 -7.81 -15.70
N LEU A 179 -2.23 -7.60 -14.99
CA LEU A 179 -1.78 -6.26 -14.62
C LEU A 179 -1.47 -5.38 -15.83
N GLN A 180 -0.99 -5.97 -16.91
CA GLN A 180 -0.78 -5.27 -18.18
C GLN A 180 -2.10 -4.82 -18.79
N GLU A 181 -3.10 -5.70 -18.88
CA GLU A 181 -4.41 -5.39 -19.46
C GLU A 181 -5.18 -4.37 -18.63
N VAL A 182 -5.27 -4.53 -17.30
CA VAL A 182 -5.96 -3.55 -16.45
C VAL A 182 -5.34 -2.15 -16.55
N LYS A 183 -4.00 -2.07 -16.69
CA LYS A 183 -3.29 -0.81 -16.93
C LYS A 183 -3.56 -0.24 -18.32
N ARG A 184 -3.61 -1.09 -19.35
CA ARG A 184 -3.95 -0.68 -20.72
C ARG A 184 -5.35 -0.08 -20.79
N PHE A 185 -6.32 -0.71 -20.15
CA PHE A 185 -7.71 -0.26 -20.16
C PHE A 185 -8.00 0.90 -19.21
N ARG A 186 -7.31 0.99 -18.06
CA ARG A 186 -7.52 2.01 -17.03
C ARG A 186 -6.18 2.62 -16.59
N PRO A 187 -5.50 3.38 -17.46
CA PRO A 187 -4.12 3.85 -17.23
C PRO A 187 -3.99 4.90 -16.12
N GLN A 188 -5.08 5.60 -15.78
CA GLN A 188 -5.09 6.62 -14.72
C GLN A 188 -5.18 6.01 -13.31
N ARG A 189 -5.38 4.69 -13.21
CA ARG A 189 -5.39 3.99 -11.93
C ARG A 189 -4.04 3.38 -11.62
N LEU A 190 -3.69 3.43 -10.34
CA LEU A 190 -2.57 2.68 -9.80
C LEU A 190 -3.04 1.25 -9.55
N TRP A 191 -2.53 0.31 -10.35
CA TRP A 191 -2.90 -1.10 -10.27
C TRP A 191 -1.88 -1.91 -9.48
N GLY A 192 -2.32 -2.93 -8.77
CA GLY A 192 -1.44 -3.85 -8.05
C GLY A 192 -2.21 -4.98 -7.40
N MET A 193 -1.47 -5.92 -6.83
CA MET A 193 -2.05 -7.10 -6.20
C MET A 193 -1.99 -7.01 -4.68
N ALA A 194 -3.07 -7.43 -4.03
CA ALA A 194 -3.16 -7.61 -2.59
C ALA A 194 -3.25 -9.11 -2.28
N PRO A 195 -2.60 -9.62 -1.22
CA PRO A 195 -2.00 -8.85 -0.11
C PRO A 195 -0.47 -8.65 -0.24
N PHE A 196 0.06 -8.26 -1.41
CA PHE A 196 1.49 -8.24 -1.66
C PHE A 196 2.17 -6.87 -1.41
N PRO A 197 3.44 -6.87 -0.93
CA PRO A 197 4.19 -8.02 -0.43
C PRO A 197 3.66 -8.48 0.94
N ASN A 198 4.02 -9.70 1.33
CA ASN A 198 3.75 -10.23 2.68
C ASN A 198 5.08 -10.44 3.41
N CYS A 199 5.12 -10.04 4.68
CA CYS A 199 6.27 -10.17 5.58
C CYS A 199 6.26 -11.51 6.33
N TYR A 200 5.13 -12.23 6.32
CA TYR A 200 4.92 -13.51 7.04
C TYR A 200 5.40 -13.47 8.50
N ASN A 201 5.23 -12.32 9.14
CA ASN A 201 5.62 -12.07 10.52
C ASN A 201 4.45 -12.22 11.50
N PHE A 202 3.27 -12.60 11.03
CA PHE A 202 2.10 -12.79 11.88
C PHE A 202 1.99 -14.24 12.36
N ASP A 203 2.04 -14.43 13.67
CA ASP A 203 1.66 -15.67 14.33
C ASP A 203 0.91 -15.32 15.62
N SER A 204 -0.37 -15.73 15.69
CA SER A 204 -1.26 -15.43 16.83
C SER A 204 -0.72 -15.91 18.19
N THR A 205 0.12 -16.95 18.21
CA THR A 205 0.71 -17.49 19.43
C THR A 205 1.96 -16.72 19.85
N GLN A 206 2.75 -16.26 18.87
CA GLN A 206 4.03 -15.59 19.11
C GLN A 206 3.85 -14.08 19.34
N ILE A 207 2.85 -13.45 18.72
CA ILE A 207 2.67 -12.00 18.73
C ILE A 207 2.44 -11.42 20.15
N ALA A 208 1.95 -12.25 21.08
CA ALA A 208 1.75 -11.89 22.47
C ALA A 208 3.02 -12.04 23.34
N LEU A 209 4.07 -12.68 22.82
CA LEU A 209 5.30 -12.96 23.57
C LEU A 209 6.24 -11.76 23.61
N ALA A 210 6.97 -11.60 24.71
CA ALA A 210 7.89 -10.48 24.92
C ALA A 210 9.10 -10.47 23.97
N ASN A 211 9.50 -11.63 23.43
CA ASN A 211 10.62 -11.77 22.49
C ASN A 211 10.20 -11.59 21.02
N TYR A 212 8.92 -11.39 20.75
CA TYR A 212 8.44 -11.11 19.41
C TYR A 212 9.02 -9.78 18.92
N THR A 213 9.67 -9.80 17.76
CA THR A 213 10.30 -8.61 17.17
C THR A 213 9.52 -8.06 15.98
N GLY A 214 8.57 -8.83 15.47
CA GLY A 214 7.84 -8.54 14.23
C GLY A 214 8.68 -8.53 12.96
N ARG A 215 10.00 -8.72 13.01
CA ARG A 215 10.87 -8.66 11.82
C ARG A 215 10.46 -9.71 10.79
N CYS A 216 10.45 -9.33 9.52
CA CYS A 216 10.26 -10.28 8.43
C CYS A 216 11.41 -11.29 8.44
N PRO A 217 11.13 -12.60 8.33
CA PRO A 217 12.18 -13.59 8.17
C PRO A 217 13.03 -13.28 6.92
N ALA A 218 14.36 -13.44 7.02
CA ALA A 218 15.25 -13.13 5.90
C ALA A 218 14.95 -13.94 4.64
N ALA A 219 14.52 -15.21 4.80
CA ALA A 219 14.07 -16.04 3.70
C ALA A 219 12.83 -15.46 2.99
N GLU A 220 11.90 -14.87 3.74
CA GLU A 220 10.69 -14.26 3.17
C GLU A 220 11.00 -12.95 2.43
N MET A 221 11.96 -12.17 2.93
CA MET A 221 12.45 -11.00 2.21
C MET A 221 13.14 -11.39 0.91
N ALA A 222 13.94 -12.47 0.89
CA ALA A 222 14.58 -12.99 -0.32
C ALA A 222 13.55 -13.48 -1.35
N LEU A 223 12.51 -14.19 -0.90
CA LEU A 223 11.38 -14.58 -1.76
C LEU A 223 10.65 -13.33 -2.31
N ASN A 224 10.52 -12.26 -1.54
CA ASN A 224 9.97 -11.00 -2.07
C ASN A 224 10.90 -10.35 -3.11
N ASP A 225 12.23 -10.51 -3.01
CA ASP A 225 13.16 -9.99 -4.01
C ASP A 225 13.02 -10.71 -5.37
N GLU A 226 12.72 -12.01 -5.36
CA GLU A 226 12.44 -12.81 -6.58
C GLU A 226 11.20 -12.33 -7.35
N LEU A 227 10.24 -11.71 -6.67
CA LEU A 227 9.02 -11.16 -7.26
C LEU A 227 9.22 -9.79 -7.92
N MET A 228 10.45 -9.42 -8.27
CA MET A 228 10.77 -8.16 -8.95
C MET A 228 9.92 -7.90 -10.19
N TRP A 229 9.55 -8.97 -10.91
CA TRP A 229 8.66 -8.90 -12.06
C TRP A 229 7.27 -8.35 -11.71
N LEU A 230 6.73 -8.69 -10.53
CA LEU A 230 5.43 -8.23 -10.04
C LEU A 230 5.50 -6.77 -9.61
N TRP A 231 6.56 -6.40 -8.91
CA TRP A 231 6.74 -5.04 -8.42
C TRP A 231 6.89 -4.05 -9.59
N LYS A 232 7.76 -4.36 -10.56
CA LYS A 232 7.93 -3.55 -11.78
C LYS A 232 6.67 -3.48 -12.63
N ARG A 233 5.84 -4.52 -12.60
CA ARG A 233 4.54 -4.54 -13.30
C ARG A 233 3.44 -3.81 -12.53
N SER A 234 3.64 -3.50 -11.25
CA SER A 234 2.66 -2.78 -10.42
C SER A 234 2.74 -1.26 -10.61
N GLY A 235 1.67 -0.55 -10.28
CA GLY A 235 1.61 0.91 -10.19
C GLY A 235 1.57 1.40 -8.73
N ALA A 236 1.22 0.51 -7.80
CA ALA A 236 1.22 0.70 -6.36
C ALA A 236 1.33 -0.67 -5.67
N LEU A 237 1.70 -0.66 -4.38
CA LEU A 237 1.74 -1.87 -3.54
C LEU A 237 0.63 -1.85 -2.49
N TYR A 238 0.08 -3.03 -2.21
CA TYR A 238 -1.14 -3.22 -1.43
C TYR A 238 -0.96 -4.32 -0.36
N PRO A 239 -0.03 -4.15 0.61
CA PRO A 239 0.11 -5.10 1.71
C PRO A 239 -1.18 -5.11 2.54
N ALA A 240 -1.58 -6.26 3.07
CA ALA A 240 -2.73 -6.34 3.99
C ALA A 240 -2.28 -6.29 5.45
N LEU A 241 -2.98 -5.51 6.26
CA LEU A 241 -2.84 -5.47 7.72
C LEU A 241 -4.13 -5.98 8.36
N SER A 242 -4.04 -7.14 9.00
CA SER A 242 -5.12 -7.73 9.79
C SER A 242 -4.60 -8.04 11.19
N LEU A 243 -5.32 -7.61 12.22
CA LEU A 243 -4.86 -7.69 13.60
C LEU A 243 -5.64 -8.73 14.40
N GLU A 244 -4.96 -9.33 15.38
CA GLU A 244 -5.59 -10.04 16.49
C GLU A 244 -5.76 -9.09 17.68
N LYS A 245 -6.81 -9.29 18.49
CA LYS A 245 -7.02 -8.44 19.67
C LYS A 245 -6.10 -8.90 20.79
N LEU A 246 -5.07 -8.11 21.07
CA LEU A 246 -4.13 -8.38 22.14
C LEU A 246 -4.46 -7.60 23.43
N PRO A 247 -3.99 -8.06 24.59
CA PRO A 247 -4.09 -7.29 25.83
C PRO A 247 -3.42 -5.92 25.69
N GLU A 248 -4.00 -4.92 26.36
CA GLU A 248 -3.43 -3.56 26.40
C GLU A 248 -1.99 -3.58 26.94
N GLY A 249 -1.15 -2.69 26.40
CA GLY A 249 0.27 -2.58 26.77
C GLY A 249 1.21 -3.53 26.03
N THR A 250 0.70 -4.48 25.24
CA THR A 250 1.52 -5.30 24.35
C THR A 250 1.99 -4.51 23.12
N LYS A 251 3.22 -4.74 22.67
CA LYS A 251 3.77 -4.12 21.44
C LYS A 251 3.55 -4.97 20.18
N GLY A 252 2.91 -6.12 20.31
CA GLY A 252 2.80 -7.12 19.25
C GLY A 252 2.14 -6.60 17.98
N THR A 253 0.99 -5.93 18.10
CA THR A 253 0.27 -5.37 16.94
C THR A 253 1.09 -4.30 16.22
N TRP A 254 1.74 -3.42 16.97
CA TRP A 254 2.65 -2.41 16.41
C TRP A 254 3.86 -3.04 15.70
N LEU A 255 4.53 -4.02 16.33
CA LEU A 255 5.69 -4.71 15.74
C LEU A 255 5.31 -5.48 14.46
N TYR A 256 4.14 -6.11 14.44
CA TYR A 256 3.61 -6.75 13.24
C TYR A 256 3.39 -5.73 12.11
N ALA A 257 2.63 -4.67 12.39
CA ALA A 257 2.24 -3.68 11.39
C ALA A 257 3.45 -2.89 10.86
N THR A 258 4.35 -2.43 11.74
CA THR A 258 5.53 -1.65 11.34
C THR A 258 6.40 -2.45 10.37
N ASN A 259 6.68 -3.73 10.65
CA ASN A 259 7.57 -4.53 9.80
C ASN A 259 6.91 -4.93 8.47
N GLN A 260 5.60 -5.18 8.46
CA GLN A 260 4.84 -5.41 7.24
C GLN A 260 4.84 -4.15 6.33
N ILE A 261 4.72 -2.95 6.92
CA ILE A 261 4.83 -1.68 6.18
C ILE A 261 6.28 -1.43 5.73
N ARG A 262 7.29 -1.74 6.56
CA ARG A 262 8.72 -1.60 6.21
C ARG A 262 9.06 -2.43 4.98
N GLU A 263 8.58 -3.67 4.92
CA GLU A 263 8.84 -4.55 3.78
C GLU A 263 8.20 -4.02 2.50
N ALA A 264 6.96 -3.54 2.58
CA ALA A 264 6.31 -2.90 1.44
C ALA A 264 7.07 -1.68 0.93
N LEU A 265 7.55 -0.81 1.84
CA LEU A 265 8.36 0.35 1.47
C LEU A 265 9.74 -0.05 0.91
N ARG A 266 10.34 -1.13 1.42
CA ARG A 266 11.63 -1.65 0.92
C ARG A 266 11.52 -2.11 -0.52
N VAL A 267 10.55 -2.98 -0.84
CA VAL A 267 10.38 -3.47 -2.22
C VAL A 267 9.84 -2.39 -3.15
N ALA A 268 9.06 -1.42 -2.64
CA ALA A 268 8.65 -0.23 -3.41
C ALA A 268 9.84 0.59 -3.89
N ALA A 269 10.84 0.80 -3.03
CA ALA A 269 12.07 1.50 -3.38
C ALA A 269 12.96 0.68 -4.31
N LEU A 270 13.03 -0.65 -4.11
CA LEU A 270 13.82 -1.54 -4.95
C LEU A 270 13.27 -1.66 -6.38
N ALA A 271 11.94 -1.66 -6.52
CA ALA A 271 11.26 -1.74 -7.81
C ALA A 271 11.16 -0.40 -8.54
N GLY A 272 11.19 0.70 -7.79
CA GLY A 272 11.18 2.06 -8.32
C GLY A 272 12.36 2.29 -9.26
N THR A 273 12.09 2.82 -10.44
CA THR A 273 13.16 3.22 -11.38
C THR A 273 13.49 4.69 -11.22
N THR A 274 12.50 5.55 -11.40
CA THR A 274 12.60 7.01 -11.25
C THR A 274 12.11 7.50 -9.89
N PHE A 275 11.14 6.82 -9.31
CA PHE A 275 10.54 7.09 -8.01
C PHE A 275 10.11 5.80 -7.33
N ASP A 276 9.98 5.84 -6.00
CA ASP A 276 9.48 4.71 -5.23
C ASP A 276 7.99 4.49 -5.51
N LEU A 277 7.57 3.22 -5.64
CA LEU A 277 6.16 2.89 -5.82
C LEU A 277 5.33 3.39 -4.62
N PRO A 278 4.15 3.99 -4.86
CA PRO A 278 3.28 4.37 -3.76
C PRO A 278 2.73 3.13 -3.06
N VAL A 279 2.75 3.14 -1.72
CA VAL A 279 2.24 2.05 -0.88
C VAL A 279 0.92 2.46 -0.25
N PHE A 280 -0.08 1.58 -0.36
CA PHE A 280 -1.42 1.75 0.22
C PHE A 280 -1.82 0.48 0.98
N PRO A 281 -1.48 0.33 2.27
CA PRO A 281 -1.87 -0.83 3.05
C PRO A 281 -3.40 -0.97 3.13
N LEU A 282 -3.89 -2.20 2.94
CA LEU A 282 -5.29 -2.57 3.16
C LEU A 282 -5.48 -2.86 4.64
N ILE A 283 -6.23 -2.00 5.33
CA ILE A 283 -6.47 -2.12 6.77
C ILE A 283 -7.80 -2.83 6.98
N LYS A 284 -7.73 -4.05 7.51
CA LYS A 284 -8.93 -4.74 7.99
C LYS A 284 -9.39 -4.10 9.28
N ILE A 285 -10.59 -3.51 9.28
CA ILE A 285 -11.10 -2.72 10.42
C ILE A 285 -11.73 -3.54 11.55
N VAL A 286 -11.77 -4.86 11.42
CA VAL A 286 -12.19 -5.78 12.48
C VAL A 286 -11.07 -6.76 12.79
N TYR A 287 -10.94 -7.11 14.07
CA TYR A 287 -9.99 -8.12 14.50
C TYR A 287 -10.33 -9.50 13.93
N ILE A 288 -9.30 -10.29 13.61
CA ILE A 288 -9.42 -11.59 12.92
C ILE A 288 -10.35 -12.55 13.67
N THR A 289 -10.12 -12.79 14.96
CA THR A 289 -10.89 -13.78 15.72
C THR A 289 -12.19 -13.21 16.29
N SER A 290 -12.12 -12.03 16.92
CA SER A 290 -13.30 -11.48 17.64
C SER A 290 -14.35 -10.83 16.74
N ASN A 291 -14.00 -10.47 15.49
CA ASN A 291 -14.83 -9.65 14.60
C ASN A 291 -15.32 -8.31 15.19
N SER A 292 -14.75 -7.87 16.32
CA SER A 292 -14.97 -6.54 16.87
C SER A 292 -14.11 -5.50 16.14
N PHE A 293 -14.56 -4.25 16.11
CA PHE A 293 -13.83 -3.17 15.44
C PHE A 293 -12.50 -2.86 16.14
N LEU A 294 -11.51 -2.43 15.36
CA LEU A 294 -10.21 -2.01 15.89
C LEU A 294 -10.36 -0.88 16.92
N SER A 295 -9.56 -0.91 17.97
CA SER A 295 -9.43 0.23 18.89
C SER A 295 -8.73 1.41 18.21
N GLU A 296 -8.86 2.62 18.78
CA GLU A 296 -8.09 3.78 18.32
C GLU A 296 -6.57 3.53 18.40
N ILE A 297 -6.10 2.82 19.43
CA ILE A 297 -4.68 2.43 19.58
C ILE A 297 -4.23 1.57 18.40
N ASP A 298 -5.07 0.64 17.94
CA ASP A 298 -4.72 -0.20 16.80
C ASP A 298 -4.91 0.50 15.44
N LEU A 299 -5.75 1.53 15.37
CA LEU A 299 -5.73 2.49 14.24
C LEU A 299 -4.41 3.29 14.23
N VAL A 300 -3.88 3.66 15.40
CA VAL A 300 -2.53 4.26 15.50
C VAL A 300 -1.45 3.30 15.00
N ASN A 301 -1.50 2.05 15.43
CA ASN A 301 -0.53 1.03 15.03
C ASN A 301 -0.60 0.65 13.55
N THR A 302 -1.69 0.98 12.85
CA THR A 302 -1.89 0.65 11.42
C THR A 302 -1.88 1.89 10.54
N VAL A 303 -2.90 2.72 10.62
CA VAL A 303 -3.07 3.94 9.82
C VAL A 303 -2.04 4.99 10.22
N GLY A 304 -1.86 5.22 11.53
CA GLY A 304 -0.87 6.17 12.05
C GLY A 304 0.57 5.77 11.70
N GLU A 305 0.91 4.50 11.88
CA GLU A 305 2.20 3.93 11.51
C GLU A 305 2.45 4.06 10.01
N SER A 306 1.44 3.77 9.16
CA SER A 306 1.54 3.94 7.70
C SER A 306 1.87 5.38 7.31
N ALA A 307 1.18 6.36 7.91
CA ALA A 307 1.43 7.78 7.67
C ALA A 307 2.83 8.20 8.13
N ALA A 308 3.23 7.81 9.34
CA ALA A 308 4.53 8.16 9.90
C ALA A 308 5.70 7.58 9.08
N MET A 309 5.52 6.38 8.51
CA MET A 309 6.52 5.70 7.71
C MET A 309 6.61 6.21 6.25
N GLY A 310 5.68 7.07 5.82
CA GLY A 310 5.71 7.65 4.48
C GLY A 310 4.95 6.87 3.42
N ALA A 311 4.01 5.98 3.80
CA ALA A 311 3.05 5.42 2.85
C ALA A 311 2.24 6.55 2.17
N SER A 312 1.68 6.28 0.99
CA SER A 312 0.86 7.26 0.26
C SER A 312 -0.56 7.38 0.78
N GLY A 313 -1.00 6.39 1.53
CA GLY A 313 -2.31 6.32 2.14
C GLY A 313 -2.59 4.94 2.68
N VAL A 314 -3.84 4.70 3.02
CA VAL A 314 -4.38 3.40 3.43
C VAL A 314 -5.74 3.17 2.78
N ILE A 315 -6.12 1.92 2.60
CA ILE A 315 -7.46 1.53 2.18
C ILE A 315 -8.16 0.87 3.35
N ILE A 316 -9.25 1.47 3.82
CA ILE A 316 -10.13 0.85 4.81
C ILE A 316 -10.93 -0.25 4.12
N TRP A 317 -10.78 -1.48 4.61
CA TRP A 317 -11.30 -2.68 3.94
C TRP A 317 -12.02 -3.62 4.91
N GLU A 318 -13.20 -4.10 4.50
CA GLU A 318 -13.93 -5.20 5.16
C GLU A 318 -14.98 -5.81 4.20
N LYS A 319 -14.67 -6.95 3.55
CA LYS A 319 -15.56 -7.62 2.57
C LYS A 319 -16.90 -8.01 3.20
N SER A 320 -16.89 -8.44 4.46
CA SER A 320 -18.02 -9.12 5.09
C SER A 320 -19.11 -8.17 5.59
N LEU A 321 -18.89 -6.85 5.53
CA LEU A 321 -19.92 -5.87 5.92
C LEU A 321 -21.06 -5.76 4.91
N ALA A 322 -20.85 -6.11 3.63
CA ALA A 322 -21.87 -6.13 2.59
C ALA A 322 -23.06 -7.08 2.87
N VAL A 323 -22.89 -8.05 3.78
CA VAL A 323 -23.84 -9.15 3.98
C VAL A 323 -24.51 -9.10 5.37
N LYS A 324 -24.43 -7.96 6.09
CA LYS A 324 -24.84 -7.90 7.50
C LYS A 324 -26.22 -7.29 7.75
N THR A 325 -26.73 -7.59 8.95
CA THR A 325 -28.01 -7.12 9.49
C THR A 325 -28.03 -5.61 9.76
N GLN A 326 -29.23 -5.03 9.92
CA GLN A 326 -29.42 -3.62 10.32
C GLN A 326 -28.64 -3.24 11.59
N LYS A 327 -28.55 -4.15 12.57
CA LYS A 327 -27.79 -3.93 13.79
C LYS A 327 -26.30 -3.73 13.49
N SER A 328 -25.71 -4.58 12.65
CA SER A 328 -24.30 -4.47 12.29
C SER A 328 -24.00 -3.21 11.49
N CYS A 329 -24.89 -2.77 10.60
CA CYS A 329 -24.75 -1.49 9.90
C CYS A 329 -24.79 -0.30 10.87
N SER A 330 -25.67 -0.35 11.89
CA SER A 330 -25.73 0.68 12.93
C SER A 330 -24.47 0.71 13.81
N GLU A 331 -23.97 -0.45 14.23
CA GLU A 331 -22.72 -0.57 15.02
C GLU A 331 -21.51 -0.07 14.22
N PHE A 332 -21.44 -0.44 12.94
CA PHE A 332 -20.42 0.05 12.03
C PHE A 332 -20.49 1.57 11.84
N GLY A 333 -21.69 2.11 11.62
CA GLY A 333 -21.87 3.55 11.51
C GLY A 333 -21.48 4.29 12.79
N SER A 334 -21.74 3.72 13.96
CA SER A 334 -21.29 4.29 15.25
C SER A 334 -19.77 4.30 15.34
N TYR A 335 -19.12 3.18 14.98
CA TYR A 335 -17.66 3.07 14.98
C TYR A 335 -17.00 4.09 14.06
N VAL A 336 -17.54 4.31 12.86
CA VAL A 336 -17.02 5.32 11.93
C VAL A 336 -17.16 6.73 12.49
N ARG A 337 -18.33 7.08 13.03
CA ARG A 337 -18.57 8.43 13.57
C ARG A 337 -17.74 8.73 14.82
N GLN A 338 -17.49 7.73 15.67
CA GLN A 338 -16.89 7.93 16.99
C GLN A 338 -15.38 7.66 17.03
N VAL A 339 -14.86 6.77 16.18
CA VAL A 339 -13.47 6.29 16.26
C VAL A 339 -12.73 6.52 14.96
N LEU A 340 -13.11 5.81 13.89
CA LEU A 340 -12.33 5.82 12.64
C LEU A 340 -12.33 7.19 11.95
N GLY A 341 -13.48 7.83 11.84
CA GLY A 341 -13.65 9.11 11.16
C GLY A 341 -12.85 10.24 11.82
N PRO A 342 -13.02 10.51 13.13
CA PRO A 342 -12.22 11.48 13.86
C PRO A 342 -10.71 11.21 13.75
N TYR A 343 -10.31 9.93 13.85
CA TYR A 343 -8.91 9.55 13.70
C TYR A 343 -8.37 9.81 12.28
N ALA A 344 -9.16 9.52 11.24
CA ALA A 344 -8.80 9.80 9.85
C ALA A 344 -8.58 11.30 9.61
N VAL A 345 -9.45 12.17 10.15
CA VAL A 345 -9.28 13.64 10.08
C VAL A 345 -8.00 14.07 10.78
N ASN A 346 -7.71 13.51 11.96
CA ASN A 346 -6.51 13.82 12.72
C ASN A 346 -5.23 13.53 11.91
N VAL A 347 -5.06 12.28 11.47
CA VAL A 347 -3.83 11.84 10.80
C VAL A 347 -3.63 12.50 9.43
N THR A 348 -4.70 12.65 8.64
CA THR A 348 -4.60 13.26 7.30
C THR A 348 -4.30 14.76 7.38
N THR A 349 -4.92 15.47 8.32
CA THR A 349 -4.64 16.90 8.54
C THR A 349 -3.22 17.11 9.06
N ALA A 350 -2.77 16.29 10.01
CA ALA A 350 -1.40 16.35 10.53
C ALA A 350 -0.36 16.07 9.43
N ALA A 351 -0.58 15.05 8.60
CA ALA A 351 0.30 14.74 7.47
C ALA A 351 0.37 15.89 6.47
N ARG A 352 -0.76 16.52 6.14
CA ARG A 352 -0.82 17.72 5.28
C ARG A 352 -0.07 18.89 5.88
N LEU A 353 -0.32 19.24 7.14
CA LEU A 353 0.34 20.34 7.83
C LEU A 353 1.85 20.13 7.93
N CYS A 354 2.28 18.89 8.19
CA CYS A 354 3.70 18.54 8.20
C CYS A 354 4.33 18.71 6.81
N GLY A 355 3.67 18.21 5.76
CA GLY A 355 4.14 18.36 4.37
C GLY A 355 4.29 19.82 3.94
N VAL A 356 3.37 20.70 4.35
CA VAL A 356 3.48 22.15 4.08
C VAL A 356 4.59 22.79 4.92
N SER A 357 4.61 22.53 6.22
CA SER A 357 5.46 23.26 7.18
C SER A 357 6.94 22.83 7.12
N LEU A 358 7.21 21.55 6.87
CA LEU A 358 8.58 21.01 6.80
C LEU A 358 9.05 20.84 5.35
N CYS A 359 8.15 20.45 4.45
CA CYS A 359 8.49 20.03 3.09
C CYS A 359 7.96 20.98 2.01
N GLN A 360 7.58 22.21 2.38
CA GLN A 360 7.15 23.27 1.44
C GLN A 360 6.01 22.85 0.51
N GLY A 361 5.19 21.86 0.91
CA GLY A 361 4.15 21.27 0.07
C GLY A 361 4.66 20.41 -1.09
N ARG A 362 5.97 20.18 -1.19
CA ARG A 362 6.66 19.42 -2.26
C ARG A 362 7.18 18.06 -1.81
N GLY A 363 6.77 17.62 -0.62
CA GLY A 363 7.13 16.31 -0.09
C GLY A 363 6.20 15.89 1.03
N ARG A 364 6.43 14.68 1.53
CA ARG A 364 5.78 14.14 2.72
C ARG A 364 6.77 13.97 3.86
N CYS A 365 6.27 14.06 5.08
CA CYS A 365 7.06 13.76 6.27
C CYS A 365 7.21 12.25 6.46
N VAL A 366 8.42 11.82 6.76
CA VAL A 366 8.78 10.42 7.03
C VAL A 366 9.59 10.36 8.32
N ARG A 367 9.21 9.44 9.22
CA ARG A 367 9.87 9.24 10.51
C ARG A 367 11.34 8.93 10.31
N LYS A 368 12.20 9.63 11.06
CA LYS A 368 13.66 9.45 10.96
C LYS A 368 14.14 8.13 11.56
N LYS A 369 13.56 7.75 12.70
CA LYS A 369 13.92 6.54 13.45
C LYS A 369 12.80 5.52 13.32
N PRO A 370 12.97 4.46 12.50
CA PRO A 370 11.93 3.46 12.30
C PRO A 370 11.45 2.82 13.60
N GLU A 371 12.35 2.66 14.58
CA GLU A 371 12.08 1.97 15.86
C GLU A 371 11.36 2.80 16.91
N ASP A 372 11.26 4.12 16.72
CA ASP A 372 10.60 5.00 17.68
C ASP A 372 9.09 5.10 17.32
N PRO A 373 8.16 4.95 18.27
CA PRO A 373 6.72 5.04 18.02
C PRO A 373 6.26 6.51 17.98
N THR A 374 6.85 7.31 17.09
CA THR A 374 6.41 8.69 16.86
C THR A 374 5.47 8.76 15.65
N TYR A 375 4.43 9.58 15.77
CA TYR A 375 3.33 9.64 14.81
C TYR A 375 3.01 11.08 14.38
N LEU A 376 2.37 11.20 13.22
CA LEU A 376 1.84 12.47 12.72
C LEU A 376 0.40 12.63 13.21
N HIS A 377 0.23 13.27 14.36
CA HIS A 377 -1.08 13.61 14.92
C HIS A 377 -1.18 15.10 15.21
N LEU A 378 -2.41 15.61 15.16
CA LEU A 378 -2.74 16.95 15.60
C LEU A 378 -2.60 17.05 17.12
N PRO A 379 -1.96 18.12 17.63
CA PRO A 379 -1.89 18.33 19.06
C PRO A 379 -3.25 18.73 19.63
N SER A 380 -3.81 17.87 20.49
CA SER A 380 -5.15 18.04 21.07
C SER A 380 -5.33 19.33 21.88
N ALA A 381 -4.24 19.90 22.41
CA ALA A 381 -4.28 21.19 23.11
C ALA A 381 -4.49 22.39 22.17
N HIS A 382 -4.28 22.23 20.87
CA HIS A 382 -4.33 23.31 19.87
C HIS A 382 -5.30 23.06 18.72
N PHE A 383 -5.76 21.82 18.56
CA PHE A 383 -6.77 21.45 17.58
C PHE A 383 -7.97 20.81 18.25
N MET A 384 -9.15 21.26 17.84
CA MET A 384 -10.43 20.65 18.19
C MET A 384 -11.02 19.99 16.94
N LEU A 385 -11.54 18.78 17.10
CA LEU A 385 -12.38 18.15 16.08
C LEU A 385 -13.82 18.59 16.35
N LEU A 386 -14.30 19.53 15.54
CA LEU A 386 -15.64 20.08 15.67
C LEU A 386 -16.60 19.39 14.71
N PRO A 387 -17.88 19.20 15.08
CA PRO A 387 -18.91 18.70 14.17
C PRO A 387 -18.95 19.52 12.88
N HIS A 388 -19.05 18.83 11.74
CA HIS A 388 -19.13 19.42 10.42
C HIS A 388 -20.21 18.72 9.60
N GLY A 389 -21.29 19.45 9.30
CA GLY A 389 -22.48 18.85 8.70
C GLY A 389 -23.23 17.94 9.67
N ALA A 390 -24.04 17.03 9.13
CA ALA A 390 -24.88 16.15 9.93
C ALA A 390 -24.09 15.05 10.67
N GLU A 391 -22.96 14.62 10.10
CA GLU A 391 -22.24 13.44 10.59
C GLU A 391 -20.73 13.59 10.70
N GLY A 392 -20.15 14.59 10.01
CA GLY A 392 -18.71 14.74 9.87
C GLY A 392 -18.04 15.46 11.03
N VAL A 393 -16.72 15.47 10.98
CA VAL A 393 -15.90 16.33 11.84
C VAL A 393 -14.83 17.03 11.03
N ARG A 394 -14.45 18.23 11.47
CA ARG A 394 -13.32 18.97 10.89
C ARG A 394 -12.35 19.39 11.98
N ALA A 395 -11.06 19.31 11.68
CA ALA A 395 -10.04 19.89 12.54
C ALA A 395 -10.06 21.42 12.44
N THR A 396 -10.17 22.10 13.57
CA THR A 396 -10.05 23.55 13.69
C THR A 396 -8.99 23.87 14.74
N GLY A 397 -8.02 24.70 14.38
CA GLY A 397 -6.90 25.03 15.24
C GLY A 397 -5.75 25.62 14.44
N GLU A 398 -4.70 25.99 15.16
CA GLU A 398 -3.45 26.49 14.60
C GLU A 398 -2.28 25.64 15.09
N LEU A 399 -1.32 25.37 14.20
CA LEU A 399 -0.15 24.59 14.54
C LEU A 399 0.92 25.48 15.20
N PRO A 400 1.23 25.30 16.50
CA PRO A 400 2.24 26.12 17.15
C PRO A 400 3.64 25.80 16.63
N THR A 401 4.52 26.81 16.62
CA THR A 401 5.93 26.66 16.19
C THR A 401 6.66 25.55 16.95
N ALA A 402 6.39 25.38 18.25
CA ALA A 402 6.98 24.30 19.06
C ALA A 402 6.68 22.89 18.51
N TYR A 403 5.49 22.67 17.94
CA TYR A 403 5.14 21.39 17.32
C TYR A 403 5.79 21.23 15.94
N ILE A 404 6.01 22.31 15.21
CA ILE A 404 6.81 22.29 13.98
C ILE A 404 8.24 21.84 14.30
N ASP A 405 8.83 22.37 15.38
CA ASP A 405 10.18 22.00 15.79
C ASP A 405 10.27 20.56 16.32
N LEU A 406 9.22 20.07 17.00
CA LEU A 406 9.09 18.65 17.35
C LEU A 406 9.04 17.77 16.10
N TRP A 407 8.21 18.11 15.11
CA TRP A 407 8.18 17.39 13.84
C TRP A 407 9.52 17.45 13.12
N LYS A 408 10.22 18.60 13.11
CA LYS A 408 11.57 18.70 12.53
C LYS A 408 12.57 17.78 13.23
N LYS A 409 12.41 17.53 14.53
CA LYS A 409 13.26 16.60 15.28
C LYS A 409 13.00 15.16 14.83
N ASP A 410 11.74 14.75 14.73
CA ASP A 410 11.35 13.35 14.57
C ASP A 410 11.15 12.91 13.11
N PHE A 411 10.88 13.85 12.20
CA PHE A 411 10.56 13.61 10.79
C PHE A 411 11.51 14.32 9.84
N ARG A 412 11.71 13.72 8.66
CA ARG A 412 12.44 14.27 7.52
C ARG A 412 11.53 14.33 6.29
N CYS A 413 11.88 15.16 5.32
CA CYS A 413 11.15 15.24 4.07
C CYS A 413 11.58 14.14 3.10
N LYS A 414 10.58 13.43 2.56
CA LYS A 414 10.71 12.65 1.33
C LYS A 414 10.04 13.43 0.22
N TRP A 415 10.86 13.99 -0.67
CA TRP A 415 10.42 14.89 -1.74
C TRP A 415 9.68 14.12 -2.82
N PHE A 416 8.67 14.76 -3.40
CA PHE A 416 7.99 14.23 -4.57
C PHE A 416 8.85 14.40 -5.81
N GLU A 417 8.66 13.51 -6.79
CA GLU A 417 9.19 13.71 -8.13
C GLU A 417 8.74 15.06 -8.69
N ALA A 418 9.62 15.70 -9.46
CA ALA A 418 9.24 16.92 -10.16
C ALA A 418 8.19 16.53 -11.20
N LEU A 419 6.96 17.03 -11.03
CA LEU A 419 5.96 16.96 -12.09
C LEU A 419 6.53 17.78 -13.26
N GLU A 420 6.94 17.12 -14.34
CA GLU A 420 7.04 17.80 -15.62
C GLU A 420 5.63 18.32 -15.92
N VAL A 421 5.43 19.62 -15.71
CA VAL A 421 4.20 20.28 -16.10
C VAL A 421 4.20 20.23 -17.63
N VAL A 422 3.56 19.22 -18.20
CA VAL A 422 3.13 19.25 -19.60
C VAL A 422 2.04 20.30 -19.64
N VAL A 423 2.48 21.56 -19.72
CA VAL A 423 1.63 22.65 -20.11
C VAL A 423 1.22 22.34 -21.54
N PHE A 424 0.01 21.82 -21.74
CA PHE A 424 -0.68 21.94 -23.02
C PHE A 424 -0.95 23.42 -23.24
N HIS A 425 0.08 24.17 -23.60
CA HIS A 425 -0.10 25.46 -24.24
C HIS A 425 -0.53 25.12 -25.65
N ASN A 426 -1.83 25.32 -25.91
CA ASN A 426 -2.35 25.57 -27.24
C ASN A 426 -1.32 26.44 -27.97
N MET A 427 -0.75 25.88 -29.04
CA MET A 427 0.10 26.62 -29.98
C MET A 427 -0.66 27.86 -30.42
N THR A 428 -0.27 29.01 -29.86
CA THR A 428 -0.45 30.29 -30.52
C THR A 428 0.95 30.87 -30.65
N VAL A 429 1.49 30.70 -31.85
CA VAL A 429 2.78 31.23 -32.26
C VAL A 429 2.70 32.76 -32.17
N PHE A 430 3.35 33.35 -31.17
CA PHE A 430 3.70 34.76 -31.21
C PHE A 430 5.21 34.87 -31.41
N THR A 431 5.57 35.14 -32.66
CA THR A 431 6.92 35.50 -33.09
C THR A 431 7.26 36.87 -32.51
N PHE A 432 8.12 36.93 -31.49
CA PHE A 432 8.75 38.19 -31.10
C PHE A 432 9.95 38.44 -32.00
N ALA A 433 9.81 39.41 -32.91
CA ALA A 433 10.91 39.96 -33.68
C ALA A 433 11.76 40.85 -32.77
N ILE A 434 13.06 40.58 -32.75
CA ILE A 434 14.11 41.38 -32.14
C ILE A 434 14.21 42.72 -32.90
N LYS A 435 14.24 43.83 -32.18
CA LYS A 435 14.87 45.08 -32.60
C LYS A 435 15.60 45.71 -31.44
#